data_AF-A0A0G1PIP4-F1
#
_entry.id   AF-A0A0G1PIP4-F1
#
_cell.length_a   1.000
_cell.length_b   1.000
_cell.length_c   1.000
_cell.angle_alpha   90.00
_cell.angle_beta   90.00
_cell.angle_gamma   90.00
#
_symmetry.space_group_name_H-M   'P 1'
#
loop_
_entity.id
_entity.type
_entity.pdbx_description
1 polymer ?
#
loop_
_entity_poly.entity_id
_entity_poly.type
_entity_poly.pdbx_seq_one_letter_code
_entity_poly.pdbx_strand_id
1 'polypeptide(L)'
;MTSQEIKSPLQAQHVKLYDLIWRRTLASQLPPARVERTSVDIMAKDFVFRSTGHSVLFDGFMKIYQGAKEKWLPVLVVGDPVTQHFTEPPARYSDATLVKVLEEYEIGRPSTYAPTISTILDRGYVERDDQKKLKPTDIGCIVNDLLVQHFPNIVDYQFTAKMEKNLDEVAEGEMEWIPMLKQFYTPFHQNITEKMEDLKREDILPDRILGTDPATGKNIRVRSGRYGSYVQLGEEEKEKGVPKPKRVPLPRDLFFDTITVDQAQGLLALPRLVGHTKEGEPIYATIGRFGPYLKTGLLSTSLKPPFDLLTITEVQAQTLVTEAIAQKQAALTPLAEFGEDPVSHKPILLKSGRFGPYVTDGITNASLGKKLEPSQVTKEIAMELLVKKRLRPPSRFKQRSK
;
A
#
# COMPACT_ATOMS: atom_id res chain seq x y z
N MET A 1 -38.84 -5.70 -6.82
CA MET A 1 -37.98 -5.00 -7.78
C MET A 1 -36.62 -5.68 -7.81
N THR A 2 -36.25 -6.29 -8.92
CA THR A 2 -34.94 -6.92 -9.10
C THR A 2 -33.89 -5.87 -9.47
N SER A 3 -32.59 -6.15 -9.27
CA SER A 3 -31.52 -5.21 -9.69
C SER A 3 -31.54 -4.90 -11.19
N GLN A 4 -32.18 -5.75 -12.01
CA GLN A 4 -32.35 -5.55 -13.46
C GLN A 4 -33.51 -4.60 -13.80
N GLU A 5 -34.47 -4.42 -12.90
CA GLU A 5 -35.64 -3.54 -13.08
C GLU A 5 -35.35 -2.08 -12.69
N ILE A 6 -34.22 -1.80 -12.02
CA ILE A 6 -33.78 -0.43 -11.71
C ILE A 6 -33.18 0.18 -12.98
N LYS A 7 -34.04 0.55 -13.93
CA LYS A 7 -33.72 1.47 -15.03
C LYS A 7 -33.79 2.91 -14.52
N SER A 8 -32.74 3.40 -13.88
CA SER A 8 -32.61 4.80 -13.42
C SER A 8 -31.11 5.17 -13.29
N PRO A 9 -30.71 6.47 -13.26
CA PRO A 9 -29.36 6.95 -13.55
C PRO A 9 -28.39 6.76 -12.37
N LEU A 10 -28.47 5.62 -11.68
CA LEU A 10 -27.56 5.27 -10.61
C LEU A 10 -26.19 4.93 -11.23
N GLN A 11 -25.15 5.55 -10.68
CA GLN A 11 -23.77 5.21 -11.03
C GLN A 11 -23.54 3.71 -10.80
N ALA A 12 -22.73 3.07 -11.66
CA ALA A 12 -22.51 1.62 -11.66
C ALA A 12 -22.12 1.03 -10.28
N GLN A 13 -21.54 1.83 -9.38
CA GLN A 13 -21.21 1.42 -8.01
C GLN A 13 -22.44 1.28 -7.11
N HIS A 14 -23.43 2.17 -7.22
CA HIS A 14 -24.67 2.11 -6.44
C HIS A 14 -25.51 0.88 -6.81
N VAL A 15 -25.58 0.54 -8.10
CA VAL A 15 -26.28 -0.67 -8.56
C VAL A 15 -25.65 -1.93 -7.97
N LYS A 16 -24.31 -2.01 -7.94
CA LYS A 16 -23.59 -3.14 -7.33
C LYS A 16 -23.85 -3.26 -5.83
N LEU A 17 -23.86 -2.13 -5.11
CA LEU A 17 -24.17 -2.14 -3.68
C LEU A 17 -25.62 -2.55 -3.42
N TYR A 18 -26.57 -2.04 -4.22
CA TYR A 18 -27.97 -2.43 -4.14
C TYR A 18 -28.16 -3.93 -4.41
N ASP A 19 -27.55 -4.48 -5.47
CA ASP A 19 -27.63 -5.91 -5.79
C ASP A 19 -27.09 -6.77 -4.63
N LEU A 20 -25.98 -6.35 -4.01
CA LEU A 20 -25.43 -7.04 -2.85
C LEU A 20 -26.40 -7.04 -1.66
N ILE A 21 -26.99 -5.88 -1.33
CA ILE A 21 -27.98 -5.73 -0.25
C ILE A 21 -29.19 -6.62 -0.56
N TRP A 22 -29.75 -6.51 -1.76
CA TRP A 22 -30.93 -7.26 -2.19
C TRP A 22 -30.71 -8.77 -2.10
N ARG A 23 -29.58 -9.27 -2.61
CA ARG A 23 -29.21 -10.69 -2.52
C ARG A 23 -29.07 -11.15 -1.08
N ARG A 24 -28.44 -10.35 -0.21
CA ARG A 24 -28.27 -10.69 1.21
C ARG A 24 -29.62 -10.76 1.92
N THR A 25 -30.51 -9.79 1.66
CA THR A 25 -31.85 -9.72 2.25
C THR A 25 -32.72 -10.89 1.84
N LEU A 26 -32.70 -11.28 0.56
CA LEU A 26 -33.45 -12.45 0.13
C LEU A 26 -32.84 -13.75 0.65
N ALA A 27 -31.51 -13.86 0.67
CA ALA A 27 -30.82 -15.05 1.15
C ALA A 27 -31.13 -15.35 2.62
N SER A 28 -31.34 -14.33 3.45
CA SER A 28 -31.70 -14.52 4.87
C SER A 28 -33.08 -15.17 5.06
N GLN A 29 -33.95 -15.15 4.06
CA GLN A 29 -35.29 -15.74 4.10
C GLN A 29 -35.36 -17.09 3.35
N LEU A 30 -34.27 -17.53 2.73
CA LEU A 30 -34.23 -18.80 2.00
C LEU A 30 -33.78 -19.96 2.91
N PRO A 31 -34.16 -21.21 2.57
CA PRO A 31 -33.72 -22.38 3.33
C PRO A 31 -32.19 -22.54 3.33
N PRO A 32 -31.63 -23.18 4.37
CA PRO A 32 -30.19 -23.45 4.44
C PRO A 32 -29.75 -24.37 3.29
N ALA A 33 -28.52 -24.15 2.81
CA ALA A 33 -27.88 -25.06 1.88
C ALA A 33 -27.56 -26.40 2.56
N ARG A 34 -27.66 -27.51 1.83
CA ARG A 34 -27.21 -28.83 2.27
C ARG A 34 -25.97 -29.21 1.48
N VAL A 35 -24.88 -29.45 2.20
CA VAL A 35 -23.57 -29.78 1.63
C VAL A 35 -23.16 -31.14 2.18
N GLU A 36 -22.70 -32.03 1.31
CA GLU A 36 -22.10 -33.30 1.68
C GLU A 36 -20.58 -33.12 1.75
N ARG A 37 -19.97 -33.56 2.84
CA ARG A 37 -18.52 -33.52 3.04
C ARG A 37 -17.98 -34.94 3.10
N THR A 38 -17.14 -35.29 2.14
CA THR A 38 -16.45 -36.58 2.10
C THR A 38 -15.02 -36.40 2.58
N SER A 39 -14.62 -37.17 3.59
CA SER A 39 -13.23 -37.21 4.07
C SER A 39 -12.68 -38.62 3.86
N VAL A 40 -11.51 -38.72 3.27
CA VAL A 40 -10.81 -39.98 2.99
C VAL A 40 -9.49 -39.95 3.73
N ASP A 41 -9.29 -40.93 4.61
CA ASP A 41 -8.03 -41.17 5.29
C ASP A 41 -7.26 -42.26 4.52
N ILE A 42 -6.07 -41.91 4.04
CA ILE A 42 -5.18 -42.74 3.23
C ILE A 42 -4.00 -43.14 4.10
N MET A 43 -3.85 -44.43 4.37
CA MET A 43 -2.73 -44.96 5.14
C MET A 43 -1.58 -45.32 4.20
N ALA A 44 -0.41 -44.74 4.42
CA ALA A 44 0.80 -45.01 3.65
C ALA A 44 1.98 -45.26 4.60
N LYS A 45 2.30 -46.55 4.81
CA LYS A 45 3.25 -47.01 5.85
C LYS A 45 2.83 -46.48 7.24
N ASP A 46 3.69 -45.72 7.91
CA ASP A 46 3.47 -45.15 9.23
C ASP A 46 2.76 -43.78 9.20
N PHE A 47 2.40 -43.29 8.01
CA PHE A 47 1.78 -41.97 7.83
C PHE A 47 0.30 -42.09 7.46
N VAL A 48 -0.51 -41.18 8.01
CA VAL A 48 -1.93 -41.01 7.66
C VAL A 48 -2.08 -39.69 6.93
N PHE A 49 -2.54 -39.75 5.68
CA PHE A 49 -2.91 -38.59 4.89
C PHE A 49 -4.43 -38.43 4.88
N ARG A 50 -4.93 -37.21 5.12
CA ARG A 50 -6.36 -36.91 5.07
C ARG A 50 -6.66 -36.01 3.89
N SER A 51 -7.58 -36.45 3.03
CA SER A 51 -8.15 -35.64 1.96
C SER A 51 -9.61 -35.35 2.24
N THR A 52 -10.06 -34.12 1.96
CA THR A 52 -11.47 -33.72 2.16
C THR A 52 -12.01 -33.04 0.93
N GLY A 53 -13.17 -33.47 0.47
CA GLY A 53 -13.97 -32.79 -0.54
C GLY A 53 -15.39 -32.51 -0.06
N HIS A 54 -16.09 -31.69 -0.83
CA HIS A 54 -17.47 -31.32 -0.55
C HIS A 54 -18.24 -31.05 -1.84
N SER A 55 -19.49 -31.49 -1.86
CA SER A 55 -20.47 -31.31 -2.94
C SER A 55 -21.74 -30.67 -2.39
N VAL A 56 -22.43 -29.85 -3.18
CA VAL A 56 -23.67 -29.21 -2.74
C VAL A 56 -24.85 -30.08 -3.16
N LEU A 57 -25.57 -30.66 -2.18
CA LEU A 57 -26.77 -31.47 -2.43
C LEU A 57 -28.01 -30.60 -2.68
N PHE A 58 -28.06 -29.43 -2.04
CA PHE A 58 -29.13 -28.46 -2.20
C PHE A 58 -28.61 -27.05 -1.96
N ASP A 59 -28.75 -26.18 -2.96
CA ASP A 59 -28.15 -24.84 -2.92
C ASP A 59 -28.78 -23.92 -1.87
N GLY A 60 -30.08 -24.05 -1.57
CA GLY A 60 -30.78 -23.15 -0.65
C GLY A 60 -30.51 -21.67 -0.96
N PHE A 61 -30.12 -20.90 0.06
CA PHE A 61 -29.73 -19.50 -0.09
C PHE A 61 -28.48 -19.27 -0.96
N MET A 62 -27.59 -20.26 -1.13
CA MET A 62 -26.34 -20.12 -1.90
C MET A 62 -26.58 -19.85 -3.38
N LYS A 63 -27.76 -20.22 -3.89
CA LYS A 63 -28.18 -19.96 -5.28
C LYS A 63 -28.15 -18.47 -5.63
N ILE A 64 -28.40 -17.60 -4.65
CA ILE A 64 -28.47 -16.15 -4.85
C ILE A 64 -27.36 -15.37 -4.12
N TYR A 65 -26.74 -15.95 -3.09
CA TYR A 65 -25.73 -15.29 -2.27
C TYR A 65 -24.53 -16.21 -1.96
N GLN A 66 -23.35 -15.86 -2.47
CA GLN A 66 -22.08 -16.59 -2.30
C GLN A 66 -22.19 -18.10 -2.58
N GLY A 67 -22.15 -18.49 -3.86
CA GLY A 67 -22.12 -19.90 -4.25
C GLY A 67 -20.87 -20.61 -3.71
N ALA A 68 -21.05 -21.77 -3.08
CA ALA A 68 -19.94 -22.62 -2.69
C ALA A 68 -19.21 -23.11 -3.95
N LYS A 69 -17.87 -22.96 -3.99
CA LYS A 69 -17.06 -23.67 -4.97
C LYS A 69 -16.97 -25.11 -4.52
N GLU A 70 -17.61 -26.02 -5.25
CA GLU A 70 -17.50 -27.45 -4.99
C GLU A 70 -16.06 -27.91 -5.16
N LYS A 71 -15.63 -28.79 -4.24
CA LYS A 71 -14.32 -29.42 -4.32
C LYS A 71 -14.54 -30.92 -4.39
N TRP A 72 -14.64 -31.40 -5.61
CA TRP A 72 -14.73 -32.83 -5.90
C TRP A 72 -13.42 -33.52 -5.53
N LEU A 73 -13.51 -34.65 -4.83
CA LEU A 73 -12.37 -35.53 -4.70
C LEU A 73 -12.21 -36.26 -6.04
N PRO A 74 -11.04 -36.18 -6.70
CA PRO A 74 -10.77 -37.02 -7.86
C PRO A 74 -10.75 -38.49 -7.44
N VAL A 75 -10.97 -39.39 -8.40
CA VAL A 75 -10.70 -40.82 -8.19
C VAL A 75 -9.20 -40.96 -7.92
N LEU A 76 -8.86 -41.43 -6.72
CA LEU A 76 -7.46 -41.57 -6.28
C LEU A 76 -6.92 -42.93 -6.71
N VAL A 77 -5.72 -42.93 -7.32
CA VAL A 77 -4.99 -44.15 -7.67
C VAL A 77 -3.68 -44.19 -6.90
N VAL A 78 -3.24 -45.40 -6.55
CA VAL A 78 -1.92 -45.62 -5.92
C VAL A 78 -0.83 -45.09 -6.86
N GLY A 79 -0.15 -44.02 -6.45
CA GLY A 79 0.89 -43.34 -7.25
C GLY A 79 0.65 -41.86 -7.53
N ASP A 80 -0.51 -41.30 -7.15
CA ASP A 80 -0.81 -39.88 -7.38
C ASP A 80 0.14 -38.95 -6.59
N PRO A 81 0.63 -37.85 -7.21
CA PRO A 81 1.55 -36.92 -6.57
C PRO A 81 0.83 -36.10 -5.49
N VAL A 82 1.39 -36.09 -4.28
CA VAL A 82 0.89 -35.28 -3.16
C VAL A 82 1.69 -33.98 -3.09
N THR A 83 1.00 -32.83 -3.11
CA THR A 83 1.63 -31.52 -2.94
C THR A 83 1.71 -31.14 -1.47
N GLN A 84 2.93 -30.87 -1.00
CA GLN A 84 3.18 -30.33 0.33
C GLN A 84 2.89 -28.82 0.36
N HIS A 85 2.16 -28.36 1.36
CA HIS A 85 1.96 -26.93 1.63
C HIS A 85 2.74 -26.52 2.87
N PHE A 86 3.26 -25.29 2.86
CA PHE A 86 3.94 -24.68 4.00
C PHE A 86 2.97 -23.74 4.73
N THR A 87 3.22 -23.53 6.02
CA THR A 87 2.48 -22.54 6.81
C THR A 87 2.85 -21.14 6.35
N GLU A 88 1.84 -20.38 5.93
CA GLU A 88 2.00 -18.97 5.65
C GLU A 88 1.79 -18.14 6.93
N PRO A 89 2.44 -16.97 7.05
CA PRO A 89 2.19 -16.06 8.15
C PRO A 89 0.73 -15.56 8.13
N PRO A 90 0.20 -15.09 9.27
CA PRO A 90 -1.13 -14.50 9.33
C PRO A 90 -1.32 -13.38 8.31
N ALA A 91 -2.43 -13.43 7.57
CA ALA A 91 -2.74 -12.43 6.56
C ALA A 91 -3.00 -11.06 7.20
N ARG A 92 -2.52 -9.99 6.56
CA ARG A 92 -2.84 -8.62 6.96
C ARG A 92 -4.34 -8.35 6.86
N TYR A 93 -4.79 -7.40 7.68
CA TYR A 93 -6.18 -6.93 7.66
C TYR A 93 -6.49 -6.19 6.35
N SER A 94 -7.59 -6.53 5.69
CA SER A 94 -8.33 -5.61 4.81
C SER A 94 -9.28 -4.74 5.64
N ASP A 95 -9.83 -3.68 5.04
CA ASP A 95 -10.87 -2.84 5.66
C ASP A 95 -11.98 -3.71 6.29
N ALA A 96 -12.53 -4.69 5.57
CA ALA A 96 -13.61 -5.55 6.07
C ALA A 96 -13.20 -6.43 7.26
N THR A 97 -11.99 -7.02 7.22
CA THR A 97 -11.51 -7.86 8.33
C THR A 97 -11.12 -7.02 9.54
N LEU A 98 -10.65 -5.78 9.34
CA LEU A 98 -10.39 -4.86 10.44
C LEU A 98 -11.71 -4.44 11.10
N VAL A 99 -12.74 -4.10 10.32
CA VAL A 99 -14.07 -3.81 10.87
C VAL A 99 -14.60 -5.00 11.68
N LYS A 100 -14.44 -6.23 11.17
CA LYS A 100 -14.84 -7.42 11.91
C LYS A 100 -14.12 -7.55 13.26
N VAL A 101 -12.82 -7.28 13.30
CA VAL A 101 -12.03 -7.32 14.54
C VAL A 101 -12.45 -6.20 15.50
N LEU A 102 -12.68 -4.99 14.98
CA LEU A 102 -13.18 -3.87 15.78
C LEU A 102 -14.55 -4.20 16.42
N GLU A 103 -15.45 -4.80 15.65
CA GLU A 103 -16.76 -5.27 16.14
C GLU A 103 -16.62 -6.38 17.20
N GLU A 104 -15.72 -7.34 17.00
CA GLU A 104 -15.44 -8.44 17.94
C GLU A 104 -14.88 -7.94 19.28
N TYR A 105 -14.07 -6.88 19.25
CA TYR A 105 -13.56 -6.21 20.46
C TYR A 105 -14.49 -5.11 20.98
N GLU A 106 -15.67 -4.91 20.38
CA GLU A 106 -16.64 -3.86 20.74
C GLU A 106 -16.09 -2.42 20.64
N ILE A 107 -15.05 -2.22 19.82
CA ILE A 107 -14.39 -0.94 19.60
C ILE A 107 -15.01 -0.26 18.37
N GLY A 108 -15.65 0.89 18.61
CA GLY A 108 -16.34 1.67 17.59
C GLY A 108 -17.76 1.21 17.31
N ARG A 109 -18.43 1.90 16.39
CA ARG A 109 -19.86 1.77 16.08
C ARG A 109 -20.06 1.85 14.57
N PRO A 110 -21.24 1.47 14.03
CA PRO A 110 -21.52 1.55 12.58
C PRO A 110 -21.22 2.91 11.95
N SER A 111 -21.34 3.99 12.73
CA SER A 111 -21.02 5.36 12.34
C SER A 111 -19.52 5.68 12.32
N THR A 112 -18.67 4.92 13.02
CA THR A 112 -17.25 5.25 13.23
C THR A 112 -16.28 4.32 12.50
N TYR A 113 -16.68 3.11 12.08
CA TYR A 113 -15.79 2.18 11.37
C TYR A 113 -15.09 2.77 10.14
N ALA A 114 -15.87 3.31 9.19
CA ALA A 114 -15.30 3.89 7.97
C ALA A 114 -14.50 5.18 8.25
N PRO A 115 -14.97 6.13 9.09
CA PRO A 115 -14.18 7.29 9.50
C PRO A 115 -12.87 6.94 10.18
N THR A 116 -12.83 5.95 11.07
CA THR A 116 -11.60 5.51 11.76
C THR A 116 -10.57 5.00 10.76
N ILE A 117 -10.98 4.12 9.85
CA ILE A 117 -10.09 3.59 8.79
C ILE A 117 -9.60 4.72 7.88
N SER A 118 -10.48 5.64 7.47
CA SER A 118 -10.07 6.81 6.67
C SER A 118 -9.05 7.66 7.43
N THR A 119 -9.28 7.92 8.71
CA THR A 119 -8.43 8.79 9.52
C THR A 119 -7.02 8.23 9.67
N ILE A 120 -6.86 6.93 9.94
CA ILE A 120 -5.54 6.32 10.09
C ILE A 120 -4.78 6.22 8.76
N LEU A 121 -5.49 6.09 7.64
CA LEU A 121 -4.92 6.15 6.28
C LEU A 121 -4.50 7.59 5.92
N ASP A 122 -5.38 8.57 6.17
CA ASP A 122 -5.16 9.98 5.84
C ASP A 122 -4.02 10.60 6.65
N ARG A 123 -3.90 10.20 7.92
CA ARG A 123 -2.78 10.58 8.81
C ARG A 123 -1.49 9.80 8.52
N GLY A 124 -1.54 8.79 7.66
CA GLY A 124 -0.37 8.01 7.25
C GLY A 124 0.17 7.08 8.32
N TYR A 125 -0.63 6.66 9.30
CA TYR A 125 -0.26 5.59 10.24
C TYR A 125 -0.31 4.21 9.58
N VAL A 126 -1.17 4.07 8.56
CA VAL A 126 -1.35 2.85 7.79
C VAL A 126 -1.38 3.22 6.30
N GLU A 127 -0.88 2.34 5.45
CA GLU A 127 -1.01 2.40 4.00
C GLU A 127 -1.66 1.13 3.45
N ARG A 128 -2.22 1.20 2.24
CA ARG A 128 -2.68 0.01 1.52
C ARG A 128 -1.54 -0.55 0.69
N ASP A 129 -1.25 -1.84 0.87
CA ASP A 129 -0.29 -2.57 0.03
C ASP A 129 -0.89 -2.91 -1.35
N ASP A 130 -0.10 -3.58 -2.18
CA ASP A 130 -0.51 -3.97 -3.54
C ASP A 130 -1.74 -4.89 -3.58
N GLN A 131 -1.99 -5.62 -2.48
CA GLN A 131 -3.15 -6.48 -2.29
C GLN A 131 -4.34 -5.75 -1.63
N LYS A 132 -4.24 -4.42 -1.47
CA LYS A 132 -5.21 -3.57 -0.77
C LYS A 132 -5.40 -3.95 0.69
N LYS A 133 -4.39 -4.56 1.32
CA LYS A 133 -4.36 -4.84 2.75
C LYS A 133 -3.72 -3.68 3.49
N LEU A 134 -4.13 -3.48 4.73
CA LEU A 134 -3.65 -2.46 5.64
C LEU A 134 -2.28 -2.86 6.18
N LYS A 135 -1.28 -2.04 5.89
CA LYS A 135 0.10 -2.20 6.31
C LYS A 135 0.48 -1.00 7.21
N PRO A 136 0.97 -1.21 8.44
CA PRO A 136 1.42 -0.11 9.29
C PRO A 136 2.63 0.59 8.67
N THR A 137 2.72 1.90 8.87
CA THR A 137 3.90 2.70 8.52
C THR A 137 4.83 2.84 9.72
N ASP A 138 6.08 3.25 9.49
CA ASP A 138 7.03 3.49 10.60
C ASP A 138 6.48 4.50 11.62
N ILE A 139 5.80 5.55 11.15
CA ILE A 139 5.18 6.55 12.04
C ILE A 139 4.05 5.90 12.85
N GLY A 140 3.25 5.02 12.23
CA GLY A 140 2.22 4.27 12.92
C GLY A 140 2.78 3.40 14.06
N CYS A 141 3.86 2.67 13.81
CA CYS A 141 4.53 1.85 14.82
C CYS A 141 5.09 2.72 15.96
N ILE A 142 5.83 3.78 15.64
CA ILE A 142 6.43 4.66 16.66
C ILE A 142 5.36 5.28 17.56
N VAL A 143 4.26 5.78 16.97
CA VAL A 143 3.17 6.36 17.75
C VAL A 143 2.49 5.29 18.60
N ASN A 144 2.25 4.10 18.06
CA ASN A 144 1.69 2.99 18.82
C ASN A 144 2.56 2.63 20.02
N ASP A 145 3.86 2.44 19.81
CA ASP A 145 4.77 1.98 20.86
C ASP A 145 4.91 3.03 21.98
N LEU A 146 4.96 4.32 21.62
CA LEU A 146 4.89 5.40 22.59
C LEU A 146 3.61 5.35 23.42
N LEU A 147 2.46 5.17 22.76
CA LEU A 147 1.18 5.14 23.47
C LEU A 147 1.05 3.89 24.35
N VAL A 148 1.53 2.72 23.90
CA VAL A 148 1.55 1.49 24.70
C VAL A 148 2.46 1.63 25.91
N GLN A 149 3.62 2.27 25.75
CA GLN A 149 4.59 2.43 26.83
C GLN A 149 4.16 3.47 27.88
N HIS A 150 3.60 4.60 27.46
CA HIS A 150 3.31 5.73 28.36
C HIS A 150 1.83 5.87 28.73
N PHE A 151 0.93 5.30 27.93
CA PHE A 151 -0.53 5.39 28.09
C PHE A 151 -1.23 4.02 27.98
N PRO A 152 -0.73 2.95 28.64
CA PRO A 152 -1.23 1.58 28.43
C PRO A 152 -2.73 1.43 28.70
N ASN A 153 -3.25 2.15 29.70
CA ASN A 153 -4.66 2.09 30.06
C ASN A 153 -5.60 2.64 28.98
N ILE A 154 -5.12 3.52 28.10
CA ILE A 154 -5.96 4.24 27.13
C ILE A 154 -6.00 3.54 25.78
N VAL A 155 -4.89 2.90 25.40
CA VAL A 155 -4.81 2.09 24.18
C VAL A 155 -5.24 0.64 24.38
N ASP A 156 -5.58 0.27 25.61
CA ASP A 156 -6.17 -1.02 25.92
C ASP A 156 -7.55 -1.20 25.25
N TYR A 157 -7.78 -2.41 24.73
CA TYR A 157 -8.98 -2.73 23.99
C TYR A 157 -10.22 -2.72 24.89
N GLN A 158 -10.11 -3.26 26.10
CA GLN A 158 -11.22 -3.31 27.05
C GLN A 158 -11.59 -1.92 27.56
N PHE A 159 -10.60 -1.05 27.76
CA PHE A 159 -10.85 0.34 28.10
C PHE A 159 -11.67 1.06 27.03
N THR A 160 -11.28 0.90 25.76
CA THR A 160 -11.98 1.55 24.64
C THR A 160 -13.39 1.02 24.48
N ALA A 161 -13.58 -0.30 24.56
CA ALA A 161 -14.90 -0.94 24.53
C ALA A 161 -15.81 -0.44 25.66
N LYS A 162 -15.28 -0.35 26.88
CA LYS A 162 -16.02 0.18 28.04
C LYS A 162 -16.42 1.64 27.85
N MET A 163 -15.54 2.47 27.28
CA MET A 163 -15.87 3.87 27.00
C MET A 163 -17.02 3.98 25.99
N GLU A 164 -16.98 3.21 24.91
CA GLU A 164 -18.06 3.18 23.93
C GLU A 164 -19.39 2.72 24.56
N LYS A 165 -19.34 1.70 25.42
CA LYS A 165 -20.52 1.25 26.17
C LYS A 165 -21.07 2.35 27.10
N ASN A 166 -20.22 3.04 27.84
CA ASN A 166 -20.65 4.14 28.71
C ASN A 166 -21.32 5.27 27.90
N LEU A 167 -20.85 5.53 26.67
CA LEU A 167 -21.46 6.52 25.79
C LEU A 167 -22.85 6.08 25.31
N ASP A 168 -23.03 4.77 25.06
CA ASP A 168 -24.35 4.21 24.74
C ASP A 168 -25.30 4.33 25.96
N GLU A 169 -24.85 3.96 27.16
CA GLU A 169 -25.62 4.10 28.41
C GLU A 169 -26.03 5.58 28.67
N VAL A 170 -25.17 6.54 28.33
CA VAL A 170 -25.51 7.98 28.35
C VAL A 170 -26.56 8.34 27.31
N ALA A 171 -26.46 7.81 26.09
CA ALA A 171 -27.41 8.08 25.01
C ALA A 171 -28.81 7.51 25.30
N GLU A 172 -28.87 6.38 26.03
CA GLU A 172 -30.10 5.74 26.49
C GLU A 172 -30.68 6.38 27.76
N GLY A 173 -29.92 7.25 28.43
CA GLY A 173 -30.33 7.94 29.66
C GLY A 173 -30.15 7.09 30.93
N GLU A 174 -29.40 5.99 30.85
CA GLU A 174 -29.07 5.11 31.98
C GLU A 174 -27.88 5.65 32.79
N MET A 175 -27.10 6.57 32.22
CA MET A 175 -25.93 7.17 32.86
C MET A 175 -25.87 8.70 32.65
N GLU A 176 -25.47 9.41 33.70
CA GLU A 176 -25.18 10.84 33.63
C GLU A 176 -23.81 11.12 32.98
N TRP A 177 -23.77 11.97 31.96
CA TRP A 177 -22.55 12.23 31.17
C TRP A 177 -21.48 13.00 31.94
N ILE A 178 -21.85 13.90 32.85
CA ILE A 178 -20.89 14.74 33.59
C ILE A 178 -20.03 13.91 34.57
N PRO A 179 -20.62 13.06 35.44
CA PRO A 179 -19.84 12.17 36.30
C PRO A 179 -18.93 11.23 35.50
N MET A 180 -19.44 10.65 34.40
CA MET A 180 -18.68 9.76 33.52
C MET A 180 -17.44 10.46 32.94
N LEU A 181 -17.61 11.67 32.38
CA LEU A 181 -16.50 12.45 31.85
C LEU A 181 -15.49 12.84 32.93
N LYS A 182 -15.94 13.21 34.14
CA LYS A 182 -15.02 13.52 35.25
C LYS A 182 -14.18 12.31 35.64
N GLN A 183 -14.81 11.14 35.72
CA GLN A 183 -14.12 9.88 36.05
C GLN A 183 -13.02 9.54 35.03
N PHE A 184 -13.24 9.85 33.76
CA PHE A 184 -12.23 9.69 32.71
C PHE A 184 -11.15 10.79 32.73
N TYR A 185 -11.59 12.05 32.70
CA TYR A 185 -10.70 13.17 32.40
C TYR A 185 -9.70 13.46 33.51
N THR A 186 -10.10 13.38 34.78
CA THR A 186 -9.21 13.67 35.91
C THR A 186 -7.95 12.80 35.93
N PRO A 187 -8.03 11.45 35.91
CA PRO A 187 -6.83 10.60 35.88
C PRO A 187 -6.07 10.70 34.55
N PHE A 188 -6.77 10.88 33.42
CA PHE A 188 -6.12 11.05 32.13
C PHE A 188 -5.26 12.32 32.07
N HIS A 189 -5.82 13.45 32.52
CA HIS A 189 -5.12 14.72 32.54
C HIS A 189 -3.91 14.69 33.47
N GLN A 190 -4.05 14.07 34.64
CA GLN A 190 -2.92 13.88 35.56
C GLN A 190 -1.78 13.08 34.88
N ASN A 191 -2.09 11.96 34.24
CA ASN A 191 -1.09 11.16 33.53
C ASN A 191 -0.42 11.94 32.38
N ILE A 192 -1.18 12.76 31.64
CA ILE A 192 -0.59 13.63 30.60
C ILE A 192 0.41 14.60 31.23
N THR A 193 0.04 15.28 32.32
CA THR A 193 0.89 16.28 32.96
C THR A 193 2.19 15.66 33.46
N GLU A 194 2.10 14.52 34.16
CA GLU A 194 3.27 13.77 34.63
C GLU A 194 4.17 13.34 33.46
N LYS A 195 3.61 12.78 32.39
CA LYS A 195 4.39 12.31 31.24
C LYS A 195 4.94 13.42 30.35
N MET A 196 4.29 14.57 30.27
CA MET A 196 4.81 15.72 29.52
C MET A 196 6.04 16.35 30.17
N GLU A 197 6.18 16.25 31.50
CA GLU A 197 7.38 16.69 32.21
C GLU A 197 8.57 15.74 31.99
N ASP A 198 8.29 14.43 31.88
CA ASP A 198 9.32 13.40 31.68
C ASP A 198 9.72 13.19 30.21
N LEU A 199 8.81 13.38 29.25
CA LEU A 199 9.03 13.08 27.83
C LEU A 199 9.66 14.24 27.08
N LYS A 200 10.97 14.15 26.77
CA LYS A 200 11.57 15.03 25.77
C LYS A 200 11.29 14.50 24.38
N ARG A 201 11.18 15.41 23.42
CA ARG A 201 10.92 15.07 22.00
C ARG A 201 12.02 14.16 21.42
N GLU A 202 13.21 14.18 21.99
CA GLU A 202 14.32 13.30 21.64
C GLU A 202 14.13 11.86 22.13
N ASP A 203 13.37 11.62 23.21
CA ASP A 203 13.15 10.30 23.80
C ASP A 203 12.04 9.50 23.07
N ILE A 204 11.18 10.22 22.34
CA ILE A 204 10.01 9.69 21.61
C ILE A 204 10.38 9.04 20.26
N LEU A 205 11.53 9.43 19.70
CA LEU A 205 12.04 8.91 18.42
C LEU A 205 13.38 8.21 18.68
N PRO A 206 13.40 7.09 19.42
CA PRO A 206 14.65 6.48 19.83
C PRO A 206 15.47 6.08 18.62
N ASP A 207 16.75 6.43 18.63
CA ASP A 207 17.72 5.89 17.68
C ASP A 207 17.79 4.38 17.91
N ARG A 208 17.35 3.56 16.95
CA ARG A 208 17.56 2.11 17.04
C ARG A 208 18.97 1.79 16.60
N ILE A 209 19.86 1.54 17.56
CA ILE A 209 21.22 1.09 17.28
C ILE A 209 21.15 -0.37 16.84
N LEU A 210 21.50 -0.64 15.58
CA LEU A 210 21.50 -2.00 15.04
C LEU A 210 22.79 -2.73 15.41
N GLY A 211 23.92 -2.01 15.44
CA GLY A 211 25.23 -2.56 15.72
C GLY A 211 26.34 -1.63 15.25
N THR A 212 27.54 -2.17 15.11
CA THR A 212 28.73 -1.45 14.61
C THR A 212 29.05 -1.85 13.18
N ASP A 213 29.44 -0.88 12.36
CA ASP A 213 29.94 -1.13 11.01
C ASP A 213 31.38 -1.69 11.06
N PRO A 214 31.66 -2.89 10.52
CA PRO A 214 32.99 -3.50 10.55
C PRO A 214 34.06 -2.68 9.81
N ALA A 215 33.67 -1.92 8.78
CA ALA A 215 34.62 -1.17 7.96
C ALA A 215 35.08 0.14 8.64
N THR A 216 34.17 0.83 9.34
CA THR A 216 34.45 2.14 9.95
C THR A 216 34.51 2.14 11.47
N GLY A 217 34.07 1.06 12.13
CA GLY A 217 33.95 0.97 13.59
C GLY A 217 32.85 1.87 14.18
N LYS A 218 32.04 2.54 13.34
CA LYS A 218 31.00 3.47 13.79
C LYS A 218 29.66 2.76 13.99
N ASN A 219 28.84 3.26 14.91
CA ASN A 219 27.50 2.72 15.16
C ASN A 219 26.58 2.94 13.95
N ILE A 220 25.93 1.87 13.51
CA ILE A 220 24.82 1.89 12.56
C ILE A 220 23.54 2.07 13.35
N ARG A 221 22.80 3.12 13.03
CA ARG A 221 21.52 3.44 13.67
C ARG A 221 20.44 3.70 12.64
N VAL A 222 19.21 3.36 12.98
CA VAL A 222 18.02 3.74 12.21
C VAL A 222 17.35 4.88 12.94
N ARG A 223 16.96 5.91 12.19
CA ARG A 223 16.29 7.10 12.71
C ARG A 223 15.06 7.40 11.87
N SER A 224 14.04 7.95 12.50
CA SER A 224 12.90 8.52 11.80
C SER A 224 13.09 10.03 11.61
N GLY A 225 12.83 10.53 10.40
CA GLY A 225 12.95 11.95 10.07
C GLY A 225 11.77 12.46 9.26
N ARG A 226 11.79 13.76 8.93
CA ARG A 226 10.71 14.44 8.16
C ARG A 226 10.41 13.83 6.78
N TYR A 227 11.30 12.98 6.27
CA TYR A 227 11.17 12.34 4.95
C TYR A 227 11.07 10.82 5.04
N GLY A 228 10.72 10.29 6.21
CA GLY A 228 10.68 8.84 6.49
C GLY A 228 11.93 8.37 7.22
N SER A 229 11.97 7.06 7.48
CA SER A 229 13.08 6.40 8.17
C SER A 229 14.33 6.35 7.31
N TYR A 230 15.49 6.45 7.95
CA TYR A 230 16.79 6.37 7.29
C TYR A 230 17.82 5.68 8.18
N VAL A 231 18.77 4.99 7.56
CA VAL A 231 19.97 4.47 8.21
C VAL A 231 21.02 5.58 8.26
N GLN A 232 21.68 5.73 9.40
CA GLN A 232 22.78 6.66 9.62
C GLN A 232 24.02 5.90 10.11
N LEU A 233 25.18 6.24 9.55
CA LEU A 233 26.47 5.75 10.02
C LEU A 233 27.14 6.77 10.94
N GLY A 234 27.31 6.41 12.22
CA GLY A 234 27.89 7.26 13.25
C GLY A 234 26.95 8.32 13.81
N GLU A 235 27.50 9.21 14.64
CA GLU A 235 26.76 10.30 15.29
C GLU A 235 26.81 11.59 14.47
N GLU A 236 25.80 12.43 14.64
CA GLU A 236 25.82 13.78 14.10
C GLU A 236 26.44 14.71 15.14
N GLU A 237 27.70 15.08 14.93
CA GLU A 237 28.37 16.08 15.76
C GLU A 237 27.87 17.48 15.38
N LYS A 238 27.49 18.28 16.39
CA LYS A 238 26.94 19.64 16.21
C LYS A 238 28.01 20.70 15.95
N GLU A 239 29.28 20.31 15.84
CA GLU A 239 30.41 21.21 15.68
C GLU A 239 30.58 21.66 14.22
N LYS A 240 30.86 22.95 14.03
CA LYS A 240 31.02 23.53 12.68
C LYS A 240 32.30 22.99 12.04
N GLY A 241 32.15 22.25 10.94
CA GLY A 241 33.27 21.72 10.14
C GLY A 241 33.32 20.20 10.07
N VAL A 242 32.54 19.49 10.90
CA VAL A 242 32.46 18.04 10.85
C VAL A 242 31.57 17.60 9.68
N PRO A 243 32.03 16.69 8.80
CA PRO A 243 31.21 16.17 7.72
C PRO A 243 30.00 15.43 8.26
N LYS A 244 28.82 15.74 7.72
CA LYS A 244 27.56 15.09 8.12
C LYS A 244 27.67 13.57 7.95
N PRO A 245 27.12 12.79 8.89
CA PRO A 245 27.17 11.33 8.80
C PRO A 245 26.46 10.86 7.52
N LYS A 246 26.94 9.74 6.97
CA LYS A 246 26.32 9.14 5.79
C LYS A 246 24.90 8.69 6.16
N ARG A 247 23.93 9.12 5.36
CA ARG A 247 22.50 8.83 5.54
C ARG A 247 21.93 8.21 4.30
N VAL A 248 21.16 7.13 4.48
CA VAL A 248 20.50 6.43 3.39
C VAL A 248 19.05 6.19 3.78
N PRO A 249 18.07 6.70 3.01
CA PRO A 249 16.65 6.44 3.24
C PRO A 249 16.35 4.94 3.26
N LEU A 250 15.42 4.50 4.11
CA LEU A 250 14.90 3.14 4.06
C LEU A 250 14.00 2.97 2.82
N PRO A 251 14.16 1.87 2.04
CA PRO A 251 13.18 1.45 1.05
C PRO A 251 11.81 1.16 1.70
N ARG A 252 10.72 1.24 0.91
CA ARG A 252 9.34 1.04 1.41
C ARG A 252 9.07 -0.36 1.99
N ASP A 253 9.90 -1.32 1.62
CA ASP A 253 9.73 -2.73 1.97
C ASP A 253 10.53 -3.11 3.23
N LEU A 254 11.38 -2.21 3.72
CA LEU A 254 12.13 -2.36 4.97
C LEU A 254 11.53 -1.46 6.05
N PHE A 255 11.44 -1.98 7.27
CA PHE A 255 10.83 -1.27 8.40
C PHE A 255 11.85 -0.90 9.44
N PHE A 256 11.56 0.16 10.19
CA PHE A 256 12.38 0.62 11.30
C PHE A 256 12.70 -0.49 12.33
N ASP A 257 11.71 -1.31 12.69
CA ASP A 257 11.84 -2.32 13.76
C ASP A 257 12.40 -3.67 13.31
N THR A 258 12.26 -4.00 12.02
CA THR A 258 12.63 -5.34 11.51
C THR A 258 13.90 -5.33 10.68
N ILE A 259 14.39 -4.15 10.28
CA ILE A 259 15.66 -4.05 9.55
C ILE A 259 16.80 -4.64 10.37
N THR A 260 17.63 -5.43 9.68
CA THR A 260 18.80 -6.12 10.21
C THR A 260 20.07 -5.30 9.99
N VAL A 261 21.13 -5.62 10.74
CA VAL A 261 22.46 -5.00 10.57
C VAL A 261 22.97 -5.17 9.14
N ASP A 262 22.84 -6.38 8.58
CA ASP A 262 23.35 -6.71 7.24
C ASP A 262 22.64 -5.90 6.15
N GLN A 263 21.32 -5.76 6.25
CA GLN A 263 20.53 -4.92 5.34
C GLN A 263 20.93 -3.44 5.46
N ALA A 264 21.12 -2.94 6.68
CA ALA A 264 21.54 -1.57 6.93
C ALA A 264 22.95 -1.28 6.39
N GLN A 265 23.89 -2.23 6.52
CA GLN A 265 25.22 -2.14 5.91
C GLN A 265 25.13 -2.12 4.38
N GLY A 266 24.30 -2.98 3.78
CA GLY A 266 24.06 -2.98 2.34
C GLY A 266 23.54 -1.64 1.82
N LEU A 267 22.62 -1.00 2.56
CA LEU A 267 22.12 0.33 2.24
C LEU A 267 23.22 1.39 2.40
N LEU A 268 24.01 1.35 3.46
CA LEU A 268 25.12 2.28 3.69
C LEU A 268 26.25 2.12 2.66
N ALA A 269 26.36 0.98 1.97
CA ALA A 269 27.31 0.78 0.88
C ALA A 269 26.90 1.46 -0.43
N LEU A 270 25.70 2.02 -0.54
CA LEU A 270 25.23 2.69 -1.75
C LEU A 270 26.03 3.98 -2.05
N PRO A 271 26.20 4.36 -3.34
CA PRO A 271 25.72 3.66 -4.54
C PRO A 271 26.52 2.38 -4.85
N ARG A 272 25.81 1.28 -5.13
CA ARG A 272 26.41 -0.02 -5.47
C ARG A 272 26.61 -0.14 -6.98
N LEU A 273 27.82 -0.47 -7.42
CA LEU A 273 28.06 -0.85 -8.81
C LEU A 273 27.46 -2.24 -9.05
N VAL A 274 26.50 -2.35 -9.98
CA VAL A 274 25.81 -3.61 -10.28
C VAL A 274 26.45 -4.31 -11.48
N GLY A 275 26.96 -3.55 -12.45
CA GLY A 275 27.56 -4.06 -13.67
C GLY A 275 27.76 -2.96 -14.71
N HIS A 276 27.93 -3.35 -15.97
CA HIS A 276 28.07 -2.42 -17.09
C HIS A 276 26.97 -2.62 -18.14
N THR A 277 26.65 -1.58 -18.91
CA THR A 277 25.79 -1.71 -20.09
C THR A 277 26.52 -2.46 -21.21
N LYS A 278 25.79 -2.87 -22.27
CA LYS A 278 26.41 -3.43 -23.48
C LYS A 278 27.42 -2.48 -24.14
N GLU A 279 27.29 -1.19 -23.88
CA GLU A 279 28.15 -0.11 -24.38
C GLU A 279 29.32 0.20 -23.41
N GLY A 280 29.42 -0.52 -22.29
CA GLY A 280 30.49 -0.37 -21.30
C GLY A 280 30.26 0.71 -20.24
N GLU A 281 29.08 1.34 -20.17
CA GLU A 281 28.78 2.34 -19.14
C GLU A 281 28.47 1.68 -17.79
N PRO A 282 28.96 2.22 -16.65
CA PRO A 282 28.70 1.65 -15.34
C PRO A 282 27.26 1.88 -14.87
N ILE A 283 26.61 0.81 -14.40
CA ILE A 283 25.25 0.82 -13.85
C ILE A 283 25.33 0.82 -12.32
N TYR A 284 24.83 1.89 -11.70
CA TYR A 284 24.75 2.03 -10.25
C TYR A 284 23.33 1.80 -9.73
N ALA A 285 23.18 0.95 -8.72
CA ALA A 285 21.98 0.89 -7.89
C ALA A 285 22.09 1.91 -6.75
N THR A 286 21.05 2.72 -6.58
CA THR A 286 20.99 3.73 -5.52
C THR A 286 19.53 4.02 -5.12
N ILE A 287 19.34 4.80 -4.06
CA ILE A 287 18.02 5.19 -3.57
C ILE A 287 17.89 6.72 -3.59
N GLY A 288 16.76 7.19 -4.13
CA GLY A 288 16.44 8.61 -4.22
C GLY A 288 15.12 8.93 -3.53
N ARG A 289 14.68 10.19 -3.65
CA ARG A 289 13.42 10.68 -3.06
C ARG A 289 12.19 9.85 -3.46
N PHE A 290 12.20 9.26 -4.65
CA PHE A 290 11.06 8.51 -5.20
C PHE A 290 11.19 6.98 -5.04
N GLY A 291 12.24 6.51 -4.37
CA GLY A 291 12.53 5.09 -4.18
C GLY A 291 13.82 4.62 -4.87
N PRO A 292 14.07 3.30 -4.87
CA PRO A 292 15.25 2.69 -5.48
C PRO A 292 15.25 2.85 -7.01
N TYR A 293 16.42 3.08 -7.60
CA TYR A 293 16.59 3.23 -9.04
C TYR A 293 17.98 2.83 -9.50
N LEU A 294 18.08 2.46 -10.78
CA LEU A 294 19.33 2.25 -11.50
C LEU A 294 19.73 3.54 -12.23
N LYS A 295 21.02 3.88 -12.17
CA LYS A 295 21.59 5.05 -12.85
C LYS A 295 22.72 4.60 -13.78
N THR A 296 22.64 4.99 -15.04
CA THR A 296 23.73 4.88 -16.03
C THR A 296 23.88 6.22 -16.72
N GLY A 297 25.06 6.86 -16.62
CA GLY A 297 25.28 8.22 -17.12
C GLY A 297 24.18 9.22 -16.70
N LEU A 298 23.40 9.68 -17.67
CA LEU A 298 22.27 10.61 -17.50
C LEU A 298 20.89 9.92 -17.43
N LEU A 299 20.83 8.60 -17.63
CA LEU A 299 19.60 7.83 -17.54
C LEU A 299 19.36 7.35 -16.11
N SER A 300 18.09 7.36 -15.70
CA SER A 300 17.66 6.81 -14.42
C SER A 300 16.37 6.03 -14.59
N THR A 301 16.37 4.78 -14.12
CA THR A 301 15.24 3.85 -14.25
C THR A 301 14.83 3.38 -12.88
N SER A 302 13.57 3.64 -12.50
CA SER A 302 13.04 3.19 -11.21
C SER A 302 13.06 1.66 -11.12
N LEU A 303 13.52 1.17 -9.97
CA LEU A 303 13.49 -0.25 -9.65
C LEU A 303 12.12 -0.57 -9.06
N LYS A 304 11.34 -1.41 -9.75
CA LYS A 304 9.99 -1.82 -9.31
C LYS A 304 10.03 -3.25 -8.77
N PRO A 305 9.09 -3.63 -7.90
CA PRO A 305 8.90 -5.03 -7.52
C PRO A 305 8.76 -5.92 -8.77
N PRO A 306 9.35 -7.13 -8.79
CA PRO A 306 9.93 -7.87 -7.66
C PRO A 306 11.45 -7.63 -7.42
N PHE A 307 12.07 -6.65 -8.08
CA PHE A 307 13.51 -6.43 -8.00
C PHE A 307 13.91 -5.69 -6.73
N ASP A 308 14.85 -6.25 -5.96
CA ASP A 308 15.39 -5.66 -4.74
C ASP A 308 16.71 -4.90 -5.05
N LEU A 309 16.86 -3.74 -4.41
CA LEU A 309 18.02 -2.87 -4.53
C LEU A 309 19.34 -3.54 -4.13
N LEU A 310 19.32 -4.42 -3.12
CA LEU A 310 20.52 -5.06 -2.57
C LEU A 310 20.92 -6.33 -3.32
N THR A 311 19.97 -6.99 -3.99
CA THR A 311 20.18 -8.32 -4.59
C THR A 311 20.13 -8.33 -6.12
N ILE A 312 19.77 -7.21 -6.77
CA ILE A 312 19.71 -7.14 -8.23
C ILE A 312 21.03 -7.57 -8.89
N THR A 313 20.90 -8.44 -9.90
CA THR A 313 22.03 -8.97 -10.68
C THR A 313 22.36 -8.08 -11.89
N GLU A 314 23.58 -8.23 -12.41
CA GLU A 314 24.02 -7.53 -13.62
C GLU A 314 23.10 -7.77 -14.82
N VAL A 315 22.70 -9.03 -15.05
CA VAL A 315 21.83 -9.40 -16.18
C VAL A 315 20.47 -8.71 -16.08
N GLN A 316 19.86 -8.69 -14.88
CA GLN A 316 18.59 -8.00 -14.66
C GLN A 316 18.71 -6.49 -14.85
N ALA A 317 19.79 -5.89 -14.32
CA ALA A 317 20.04 -4.46 -14.45
C ALA A 317 20.24 -4.05 -15.92
N GLN A 318 20.98 -4.84 -16.70
CA GLN A 318 21.18 -4.61 -18.14
C GLN A 318 19.86 -4.66 -18.92
N THR A 319 18.98 -5.64 -18.64
CA THR A 319 17.66 -5.72 -19.28
C THR A 319 16.82 -4.49 -18.98
N LEU A 320 16.72 -4.09 -17.71
CA LEU A 320 15.92 -2.92 -17.30
C LEU A 320 16.45 -1.60 -17.90
N VAL A 321 17.77 -1.46 -17.99
CA VAL A 321 18.40 -0.29 -18.61
C VAL A 321 18.14 -0.28 -20.11
N THR A 322 18.27 -1.42 -20.80
CA THR A 322 18.01 -1.54 -22.23
C THR A 322 16.55 -1.21 -22.57
N GLU A 323 15.60 -1.73 -21.78
CA GLU A 323 14.18 -1.40 -21.90
C GLU A 323 13.92 0.10 -21.67
N ALA A 324 14.58 0.71 -20.69
CA ALA A 324 14.43 2.14 -20.42
C ALA A 324 15.00 3.01 -21.54
N ILE A 325 16.13 2.63 -22.13
CA ILE A 325 16.70 3.30 -23.31
C ILE A 325 15.71 3.18 -24.49
N ALA A 326 15.20 1.97 -24.75
CA ALA A 326 14.23 1.72 -25.81
C ALA A 326 12.94 2.52 -25.59
N GLN A 327 12.42 2.58 -24.36
CA GLN A 327 11.25 3.40 -24.02
C GLN A 327 11.51 4.90 -24.22
N LYS A 328 12.69 5.40 -23.85
CA LYS A 328 13.07 6.80 -24.08
C LYS A 328 13.16 7.11 -25.58
N GLN A 329 13.74 6.21 -26.37
CA GLN A 329 13.83 6.35 -27.82
C GLN A 329 12.46 6.25 -28.51
N ALA A 330 11.61 5.30 -28.10
CA ALA A 330 10.23 5.15 -28.57
C ALA A 330 9.37 6.37 -28.20
N ALA A 331 9.64 7.00 -27.06
CA ALA A 331 8.97 8.24 -26.66
C ALA A 331 9.47 9.48 -27.42
N LEU A 332 10.71 9.44 -27.93
CA LEU A 332 11.27 10.50 -28.77
C LEU A 332 10.75 10.41 -30.21
N THR A 333 10.55 9.19 -30.73
CA THR A 333 10.05 8.93 -32.09
C THR A 333 8.56 9.29 -32.21
N PRO A 334 8.18 10.15 -33.17
CA PRO A 334 6.79 10.47 -33.44
C PRO A 334 6.05 9.27 -34.06
N LEU A 335 4.87 8.96 -33.53
CA LEU A 335 3.90 8.03 -34.10
C LEU A 335 3.24 8.59 -35.37
N ALA A 336 3.06 9.91 -35.44
CA ALA A 336 2.53 10.63 -36.59
C ALA A 336 2.94 12.11 -36.52
N GLU A 337 3.09 12.74 -37.68
CA GLU A 337 3.35 14.18 -37.80
C GLU A 337 2.20 14.84 -38.56
N PHE A 338 1.67 15.93 -38.02
CA PHE A 338 0.48 16.61 -38.55
C PHE A 338 0.77 18.00 -39.14
N GLY A 339 2.05 18.29 -39.44
CA GLY A 339 2.52 19.58 -39.93
C GLY A 339 2.62 20.63 -38.83
N GLU A 340 2.65 21.91 -39.20
CA GLU A 340 2.84 23.02 -38.25
C GLU A 340 1.56 23.47 -37.55
N ASP A 341 1.70 23.83 -36.28
CA ASP A 341 0.65 24.46 -35.50
C ASP A 341 0.58 25.98 -35.76
N PRO A 342 -0.62 26.55 -36.05
CA PRO A 342 -0.79 27.96 -36.38
C PRO A 342 -0.43 28.95 -35.27
N VAL A 343 -0.35 28.51 -34.02
CA VAL A 343 -0.13 29.39 -32.85
C VAL A 343 1.32 29.33 -32.38
N SER A 344 1.88 28.13 -32.31
CA SER A 344 3.25 27.90 -31.83
C SER A 344 4.28 27.86 -32.96
N HIS A 345 3.85 27.79 -34.23
CA HIS A 345 4.69 27.63 -35.43
C HIS A 345 5.67 26.44 -35.33
N LYS A 346 5.31 25.42 -34.56
CA LYS A 346 6.11 24.22 -34.32
C LYS A 346 5.39 22.99 -34.88
N PRO A 347 6.13 21.92 -35.22
CA PRO A 347 5.53 20.70 -35.72
C PRO A 347 4.66 20.03 -34.66
N ILE A 348 3.45 19.65 -35.05
CA ILE A 348 2.52 18.86 -34.25
C ILE A 348 2.90 17.39 -34.40
N LEU A 349 3.37 16.80 -33.31
CA LEU A 349 3.82 15.42 -33.24
C LEU A 349 2.92 14.61 -32.31
N LEU A 350 2.49 13.43 -32.74
CA LEU A 350 1.91 12.41 -31.88
C LEU A 350 3.05 11.55 -31.33
N LYS A 351 3.17 11.40 -30.01
CA LYS A 351 4.22 10.59 -29.37
C LYS A 351 3.64 9.63 -28.35
N SER A 352 4.35 8.54 -28.06
CA SER A 352 3.99 7.60 -26.99
C SER A 352 4.76 7.93 -25.71
N GLY A 353 4.07 8.28 -24.63
CA GLY A 353 4.70 8.62 -23.35
C GLY A 353 4.46 7.58 -22.26
N ARG A 354 5.12 7.77 -21.11
CA ARG A 354 4.93 6.94 -19.89
C ARG A 354 3.48 6.85 -19.39
N PHE A 355 2.62 7.79 -19.77
CA PHE A 355 1.21 7.86 -19.38
C PHE A 355 0.25 7.61 -20.55
N GLY A 356 0.73 7.02 -21.64
CA GLY A 356 -0.01 6.79 -22.87
C GLY A 356 0.30 7.81 -23.97
N PRO A 357 -0.37 7.69 -25.13
CA PRO A 357 -0.15 8.55 -26.29
C PRO A 357 -0.58 10.00 -26.02
N TYR A 358 0.18 10.94 -26.57
CA TYR A 358 -0.07 12.38 -26.45
C TYR A 358 0.36 13.15 -27.70
N VAL A 359 -0.33 14.25 -27.97
CA VAL A 359 0.02 15.23 -29.01
C VAL A 359 0.88 16.32 -28.38
N THR A 360 1.93 16.76 -29.08
CA THR A 360 2.82 17.83 -28.66
C THR A 360 3.20 18.73 -29.82
N ASP A 361 3.25 20.05 -29.57
CA ASP A 361 3.86 21.06 -30.45
C ASP A 361 5.30 21.43 -29.96
N GLY A 362 5.86 20.66 -29.03
CA GLY A 362 7.14 20.93 -28.36
C GLY A 362 7.07 21.93 -27.20
N ILE A 363 5.93 22.58 -26.95
CA ILE A 363 5.70 23.50 -25.81
C ILE A 363 4.56 22.96 -24.92
N THR A 364 3.44 22.59 -25.53
CA THR A 364 2.20 22.10 -24.95
C THR A 364 2.07 20.60 -25.21
N ASN A 365 1.79 19.82 -24.16
CA ASN A 365 1.52 18.38 -24.27
C ASN A 365 0.06 18.06 -23.91
N ALA A 366 -0.69 17.48 -24.86
CA ALA A 366 -2.08 17.11 -24.71
C ALA A 366 -2.27 15.58 -24.82
N SER A 367 -2.75 14.93 -23.75
CA SER A 367 -3.00 13.48 -23.76
C SER A 367 -4.30 13.15 -24.50
N LEU A 368 -4.30 12.05 -25.27
CA LEU A 368 -5.48 11.54 -26.00
C LEU A 368 -6.60 11.03 -25.06
N GLY A 369 -6.24 10.63 -23.83
CA GLY A 369 -7.16 9.96 -22.91
C GLY A 369 -7.40 8.49 -23.29
N LYS A 370 -8.41 7.86 -22.66
CA LYS A 370 -8.71 6.42 -22.83
C LYS A 370 -9.69 6.10 -23.98
N LYS A 371 -10.25 7.11 -24.64
CA LYS A 371 -11.34 6.94 -25.61
C LYS A 371 -10.88 7.03 -27.07
N LEU A 372 -9.66 7.52 -27.30
CA LEU A 372 -9.20 7.93 -28.61
C LEU A 372 -7.89 7.20 -28.90
N GLU A 373 -7.92 6.34 -29.91
CA GLU A 373 -6.75 5.54 -30.30
C GLU A 373 -5.80 6.36 -31.18
N PRO A 374 -4.47 6.14 -31.10
CA PRO A 374 -3.48 6.89 -31.89
C PRO A 374 -3.74 6.92 -33.39
N SER A 375 -4.26 5.82 -33.96
CA SER A 375 -4.57 5.69 -35.39
C SER A 375 -5.75 6.54 -35.86
N GLN A 376 -6.59 7.00 -34.94
CA GLN A 376 -7.78 7.81 -35.24
C GLN A 376 -7.51 9.31 -35.14
N VAL A 377 -6.30 9.72 -34.77
CA VAL A 377 -5.94 11.13 -34.64
C VAL A 377 -5.69 11.72 -36.01
N THR A 378 -6.55 12.65 -36.42
CA THR A 378 -6.33 13.52 -37.58
C THR A 378 -5.70 14.84 -37.14
N LYS A 379 -5.19 15.62 -38.12
CA LYS A 379 -4.62 16.96 -37.89
C LYS A 379 -5.57 17.87 -37.10
N GLU A 380 -6.85 17.86 -37.44
CA GLU A 380 -7.89 18.68 -36.81
C GLU A 380 -8.10 18.29 -35.34
N ILE A 381 -8.18 16.98 -35.05
CA ILE A 381 -8.32 16.47 -33.68
C ILE A 381 -7.07 16.80 -32.85
N ALA A 382 -5.88 16.67 -33.44
CA ALA A 382 -4.62 17.00 -32.78
C ALA A 382 -4.56 18.49 -32.39
N MET A 383 -4.97 19.39 -33.30
CA MET A 383 -5.09 20.83 -33.03
C MET A 383 -6.12 21.13 -31.94
N GLU A 384 -7.29 20.51 -32.00
CA GLU A 384 -8.35 20.72 -31.00
C GLU A 384 -7.89 20.33 -29.59
N LEU A 385 -7.16 19.22 -29.47
CA LEU A 385 -6.58 18.77 -28.20
C LEU A 385 -5.55 19.76 -27.65
N LEU A 386 -4.69 20.33 -28.51
CA LEU A 386 -3.72 21.35 -28.11
C LEU A 386 -4.41 22.65 -27.68
N VAL A 387 -5.42 23.12 -28.43
CA VAL A 387 -6.20 24.33 -28.07
C VAL A 387 -6.92 24.13 -26.74
N LYS A 388 -7.62 23.00 -26.55
CA LYS A 388 -8.27 22.67 -25.27
C LYS A 388 -7.28 22.62 -24.11
N LYS A 389 -6.05 22.16 -24.36
CA LYS A 389 -5.01 22.10 -23.33
C LYS A 389 -4.46 23.49 -22.99
N ARG A 390 -4.30 24.38 -23.97
CA ARG A 390 -3.86 25.78 -23.78
C ARG A 390 -4.92 26.61 -23.03
N LEU A 391 -6.19 26.38 -23.32
CA LEU A 391 -7.31 27.05 -22.65
C LEU A 391 -7.56 26.55 -21.22
N ARG A 392 -7.05 25.36 -20.86
CA ARG A 392 -7.17 24.87 -19.48
C ARG A 392 -6.19 25.62 -18.58
N PRO A 393 -6.67 26.23 -17.49
CA PRO A 393 -5.77 26.82 -16.51
C PRO A 393 -4.83 25.73 -15.96
N PRO A 394 -3.60 26.09 -15.55
CA PRO A 394 -2.69 25.15 -14.93
C PRO A 394 -3.42 24.48 -13.77
N SER A 395 -3.43 23.14 -13.78
CA SER A 395 -4.02 22.36 -12.70
C SER A 395 -3.40 22.85 -11.40
N ARG A 396 -4.21 23.48 -10.53
CA ARG A 396 -3.81 23.73 -9.15
C ARG A 396 -3.57 22.36 -8.54
N PHE A 397 -2.32 21.95 -8.49
CA PHE A 397 -1.89 20.87 -7.62
C PHE A 397 -2.36 21.31 -6.23
N LYS A 398 -3.39 20.65 -5.68
CA LYS A 398 -3.67 20.80 -4.25
C LYS A 398 -2.39 20.35 -3.58
N GLN A 399 -1.56 21.30 -3.14
CA GLN A 399 -0.59 21.00 -2.10
C GLN A 399 -1.42 20.37 -1.00
N ARG A 400 -1.13 19.09 -0.68
CA ARG A 400 -1.55 18.54 0.61
C ARG A 400 -1.12 19.57 1.64
N SER A 401 -2.09 20.23 2.27
CA SER A 401 -1.79 21.15 3.36
C SER A 401 -1.04 20.36 4.43
N LYS A 402 0.02 20.98 4.94
CA LYS A 402 1.02 20.42 5.84
C LYS A 402 0.43 19.75 7.06
#